data_AF-A0A9Q1LQT9-F1
#
_entry.id   AF-A0A9Q1LQT9-F1
#
_cell.length_a   1.000
_cell.length_b   1.000
_cell.length_c   1.000
_cell.angle_alpha   90.00
_cell.angle_beta   90.00
_cell.angle_gamma   90.00
#
_symmetry.space_group_name_H-M   'P 1'
#
loop_
_entity.id
_entity.type
_entity.pdbx_description
1 polymer ?
#
loop_
_entity_poly.entity_id
_entity_poly.type
_entity_poly.pdbx_seq_one_letter_code
_entity_poly.pdbx_strand_id
1 'polypeptide(L)'
;MAALKNIPIEEIVEIARKCWLKFKKESIFALYTPFSVCLASGTLKIETFQHFIAQDCYYLKAFAKGYEAAEECTDDDDAKVGLSEMRKNVIKELKMHDTVIQEWDSDMVKQCGVNLATVKYTDFLLATTSGKIEGVKAAATLATPFEKTKLAAYILGAMIPCFRLYAYLGKEMLPFLEGETTHPYKKIIDNYASEGFEELALQNEDWLDKLSVTLTGEELDIIEKLYQEAMKLELEHNLSEDRLVVFFNFDLTCTVVDSSAILAEIAIISAPKKSDEYQREDQVVRMLSADLRSTWEDLSKQYTEEYEQCIDTMLLSEKAESFDYGRLHKALEKLSDFEKRANVRVIESGRMILQDGCNNFFQSILKNEQLNADVHVLSYCWCGDLIRSAFSSGGLDVLNVHVNEFIFEENLSTGEIVNKVECPIDKVQVFSKILSNCSNDKKNLTVHMGDTASDLLCLLQAAIRIVLNPSSSLKRVGNHFGVSFIPLFPGIVEKQKIFAAGEDSSCWNGLSGVLYTVSSRAEIHAFILGS
;
A
#
# COMPACT_ATOMS: atom_id res chain seq x y z
N MET A 1 17.30 26.18 5.98
CA MET A 1 17.90 25.75 7.26
C MET A 1 16.97 26.13 8.43
N ALA A 2 15.96 25.31 8.70
CA ALA A 2 15.27 25.29 9.98
C ALA A 2 15.51 23.89 10.55
N ALA A 3 16.37 23.83 11.58
CA ALA A 3 16.78 22.59 12.19
C ALA A 3 15.59 21.94 12.91
N LEU A 4 15.20 20.77 12.41
CA LEU A 4 14.55 19.73 13.21
C LEU A 4 15.47 19.45 14.41
N LYS A 5 15.12 20.00 15.57
CA LYS A 5 15.71 19.55 16.82
C LYS A 5 15.27 18.11 17.02
N ASN A 6 16.23 17.19 16.89
CA ASN A 6 16.16 15.84 17.42
C ASN A 6 15.67 15.91 18.88
N ILE A 7 14.47 15.40 19.11
CA ILE A 7 14.00 15.01 20.43
C ILE A 7 14.09 13.49 20.46
N PRO A 8 15.10 12.88 21.13
CA PRO A 8 15.03 11.49 21.50
C PRO A 8 14.30 11.44 22.86
N ILE A 9 12.97 11.41 22.80
CA ILE A 9 12.18 10.78 23.85
C ILE A 9 11.84 9.44 23.22
N GLU A 10 12.44 8.35 23.71
CA GLU A 10 11.80 7.03 23.59
C GLU A 10 10.47 7.18 24.32
N GLU A 11 9.44 7.65 23.62
CA GLU A 11 8.06 7.51 24.05
C GLU A 11 7.91 6.01 24.30
N ILE A 12 7.55 5.62 25.51
CA ILE A 12 7.14 4.25 25.80
C ILE A 12 5.88 4.05 24.96
N VAL A 13 6.06 3.63 23.70
CA VAL A 13 4.96 3.31 22.82
C VAL A 13 4.37 2.02 23.38
N GLU A 14 3.20 2.17 23.97
CA GLU A 14 2.34 1.10 24.47
C GLU A 14 2.17 -0.02 23.43
N ILE A 15 2.06 -1.28 23.88
CA ILE A 15 2.16 -2.45 23.00
C ILE A 15 1.01 -2.48 21.99
N ALA A 16 -0.20 -2.04 22.39
CA ALA A 16 -1.34 -1.96 21.50
C ALA A 16 -1.06 -1.01 20.32
N ARG A 17 -0.58 0.20 20.61
CA ARG A 17 -0.21 1.19 19.59
C ARG A 17 0.94 0.72 18.72
N LYS A 18 1.96 0.07 19.31
CA LYS A 18 3.09 -0.52 18.58
C LYS A 18 2.59 -1.58 17.58
N CYS A 19 1.72 -2.49 18.01
CA CYS A 19 1.15 -3.53 17.15
C CYS A 19 0.30 -2.91 16.03
N TRP A 20 -0.59 -1.97 16.35
CA TRP A 20 -1.41 -1.29 15.35
C TRP A 20 -0.58 -0.60 14.28
N LEU A 21 0.47 0.15 14.66
CA LEU A 21 1.35 0.81 13.69
C LEU A 21 2.12 -0.20 12.84
N LYS A 22 2.55 -1.33 13.42
CA LYS A 22 3.29 -2.39 12.71
C LYS A 22 2.42 -3.13 11.69
N PHE A 23 1.16 -3.37 12.02
CA PHE A 23 0.19 -4.10 11.18
C PHE A 23 -0.87 -3.20 10.54
N LYS A 24 -0.56 -1.89 10.41
CA LYS A 24 -1.43 -0.92 9.73
C LYS A 24 -1.64 -1.27 8.25
N LYS A 25 -0.70 -2.01 7.65
CA LYS A 25 -0.83 -2.48 6.27
C LYS A 25 -2.10 -3.33 6.12
N GLU A 26 -2.35 -4.25 7.05
CA GLU A 26 -3.49 -5.16 7.04
C GLU A 26 -4.82 -4.40 7.09
N SER A 27 -4.91 -3.29 7.85
CA SER A 27 -6.12 -2.46 7.86
C SER A 27 -6.41 -1.79 6.51
N ILE A 28 -5.36 -1.42 5.76
CA ILE A 28 -5.50 -0.91 4.40
C ILE A 28 -6.01 -2.02 3.46
N PHE A 29 -5.56 -3.27 3.63
CA PHE A 29 -6.11 -4.40 2.86
C PHE A 29 -7.60 -4.60 3.13
N ALA A 30 -8.01 -4.54 4.40
CA ALA A 30 -9.42 -4.68 4.79
C ALA A 30 -10.29 -3.60 4.12
N LEU A 31 -9.78 -2.37 4.03
CA LEU A 31 -10.49 -1.23 3.44
C LEU A 31 -10.78 -1.43 1.95
N TYR A 32 -9.87 -2.06 1.22
CA TYR A 32 -9.99 -2.28 -0.24
C TYR A 32 -10.67 -3.60 -0.62
N THR A 33 -11.12 -4.40 0.35
CA THR A 33 -11.86 -5.63 0.04
C THR A 33 -13.17 -5.31 -0.72
N PRO A 34 -13.70 -6.26 -1.52
CA PRO A 34 -14.94 -6.02 -2.26
C PRO A 34 -16.12 -5.77 -1.30
N PHE A 35 -16.09 -6.39 -0.12
CA PHE A 35 -17.05 -6.14 0.95
C PHE A 35 -17.02 -4.68 1.41
N SER A 36 -15.85 -4.17 1.82
CA SER A 36 -15.68 -2.79 2.28
C SER A 36 -16.02 -1.75 1.22
N VAL A 37 -15.57 -1.97 -0.03
CA VAL A 37 -15.87 -1.09 -1.16
C VAL A 37 -17.38 -1.04 -1.43
N CYS A 38 -18.05 -2.20 -1.46
CA CYS A 38 -19.48 -2.27 -1.68
C CYS A 38 -20.30 -1.72 -0.49
N LEU A 39 -19.79 -1.87 0.73
CA LEU A 39 -20.39 -1.32 1.93
C LEU A 39 -20.34 0.22 1.90
N ALA A 40 -19.17 0.78 1.57
CA ALA A 40 -18.94 2.21 1.45
C ALA A 40 -19.70 2.85 0.28
N SER A 41 -19.90 2.12 -0.82
CA SER A 41 -20.66 2.60 -1.97
C SER A 41 -22.17 2.51 -1.77
N GLY A 42 -22.65 1.76 -0.78
CA GLY A 42 -24.08 1.46 -0.59
C GLY A 42 -24.60 0.37 -1.53
N THR A 43 -23.74 -0.32 -2.28
CA THR A 43 -24.12 -1.30 -3.30
C THR A 43 -23.96 -2.75 -2.86
N LEU A 44 -23.53 -3.00 -1.62
CA LEU A 44 -23.42 -4.34 -1.05
C LEU A 44 -24.79 -5.03 -1.14
N LYS A 45 -24.79 -6.31 -1.55
CA LYS A 45 -26.01 -7.12 -1.58
C LYS A 45 -26.51 -7.36 -0.16
N ILE A 46 -27.82 -7.21 0.05
CA ILE A 46 -28.42 -7.34 1.38
C ILE A 46 -28.18 -8.73 1.97
N GLU A 47 -28.16 -9.78 1.15
CA GLU A 47 -27.89 -11.15 1.58
C GLU A 47 -26.46 -11.31 2.08
N THR A 48 -25.49 -10.62 1.47
CA THR A 48 -24.09 -10.60 1.92
C THR A 48 -23.94 -9.87 3.26
N PHE A 49 -24.65 -8.75 3.43
CA PHE A 49 -24.69 -8.02 4.70
C PHE A 49 -25.34 -8.86 5.81
N GLN A 50 -26.46 -9.53 5.53
CA GLN A 50 -27.13 -10.42 6.47
C GLN A 50 -26.23 -11.60 6.87
N HIS A 51 -25.52 -12.19 5.91
CA HIS A 51 -24.55 -13.24 6.19
C HIS A 51 -23.42 -12.75 7.09
N PHE A 52 -22.87 -11.57 6.84
CA PHE A 52 -21.84 -10.94 7.68
C PHE A 52 -22.30 -10.82 9.14
N ILE A 53 -23.49 -10.24 9.38
CA ILE A 53 -24.04 -10.10 10.74
C ILE A 53 -24.32 -11.47 11.39
N ALA A 54 -24.78 -12.46 10.61
CA ALA A 54 -25.02 -13.81 11.13
C ALA A 54 -23.71 -14.52 11.54
N GLN A 55 -22.62 -14.34 10.79
CA GLN A 55 -21.30 -14.86 11.16
C GLN A 55 -20.74 -14.14 12.39
N ASP A 56 -20.98 -12.83 12.51
CA ASP A 56 -20.54 -12.02 13.64
C ASP A 56 -21.07 -12.53 15.00
N CYS A 57 -22.27 -13.12 15.04
CA CYS A 57 -22.76 -13.79 16.25
C CYS A 57 -21.84 -14.92 16.76
N TYR A 58 -21.11 -15.62 15.89
CA TYR A 58 -20.16 -16.65 16.31
C TYR A 58 -18.88 -16.03 16.87
N TYR A 59 -18.40 -14.95 16.26
CA TYR A 59 -17.28 -14.17 16.77
C TYR A 59 -17.59 -13.60 18.16
N LEU A 60 -18.72 -12.92 18.33
CA LEU A 60 -19.12 -12.35 19.62
C LEU A 60 -19.28 -13.40 20.72
N LYS A 61 -19.74 -14.62 20.40
CA LYS A 61 -19.77 -15.74 21.35
C LYS A 61 -18.37 -16.20 21.76
N ALA A 62 -17.43 -16.26 20.82
CA ALA A 62 -16.03 -16.59 21.12
C ALA A 62 -15.36 -15.47 21.93
N PHE A 63 -15.63 -14.21 21.61
CA PHE A 63 -15.12 -13.04 22.34
C PHE A 63 -15.64 -12.98 23.77
N ALA A 64 -16.93 -13.29 23.99
CA ALA A 64 -17.49 -13.37 25.35
C ALA A 64 -16.78 -14.44 26.20
N LYS A 65 -16.41 -15.57 25.61
CA LYS A 65 -15.59 -16.61 26.27
C LYS A 65 -14.14 -16.16 26.45
N GLY A 66 -13.60 -15.38 25.51
CA GLY A 66 -12.29 -14.75 25.61
C GLY A 66 -12.17 -13.85 26.83
N TYR A 67 -13.08 -12.89 26.99
CA TYR A 67 -13.09 -12.02 28.18
C TYR A 67 -13.35 -12.79 29.48
N GLU A 68 -14.22 -13.81 29.47
CA GLU A 68 -14.41 -14.69 30.63
C GLU A 68 -13.10 -15.39 31.04
N ALA A 69 -12.39 -15.97 30.07
CA ALA A 69 -11.12 -16.62 30.34
C ALA A 69 -10.05 -15.60 30.81
N ALA A 70 -10.00 -14.40 30.22
CA ALA A 70 -9.09 -13.34 30.64
C ALA A 70 -9.40 -12.86 32.07
N GLU A 71 -10.68 -12.72 32.44
CA GLU A 71 -11.15 -12.37 33.78
C GLU A 71 -10.74 -13.43 34.81
N GLU A 72 -10.88 -14.72 34.49
CA GLU A 72 -10.44 -15.83 35.34
C GLU A 72 -8.90 -15.93 35.48
N CYS A 73 -8.18 -15.35 34.53
CA CYS A 73 -6.72 -15.38 34.45
C CYS A 73 -6.03 -14.19 35.13
N THR A 74 -6.77 -13.22 35.66
CA THR A 74 -6.19 -12.10 36.42
C THR A 74 -6.52 -12.21 37.91
N ASP A 75 -5.57 -11.81 38.77
CA ASP A 75 -5.79 -11.69 40.23
C ASP A 75 -6.01 -10.23 40.67
N ASP A 76 -5.92 -9.26 39.75
CA ASP A 76 -6.19 -7.85 40.00
C ASP A 76 -7.70 -7.56 39.93
N ASP A 77 -8.27 -7.03 41.02
CA ASP A 77 -9.72 -6.80 41.14
C ASP A 77 -10.22 -5.72 40.17
N ASP A 78 -9.42 -4.68 39.91
CA ASP A 78 -9.78 -3.62 38.97
C ASP A 78 -9.80 -4.18 37.53
N ALA A 79 -8.84 -5.03 37.17
CA ALA A 79 -8.81 -5.75 35.90
C ALA A 79 -10.01 -6.70 35.74
N LYS A 80 -10.42 -7.42 36.79
CA LYS A 80 -11.63 -8.25 36.74
C LYS A 80 -12.87 -7.43 36.44
N VAL A 81 -13.05 -6.30 37.12
CA VAL A 81 -14.20 -5.40 36.89
C VAL A 81 -14.19 -4.87 35.45
N GLY A 82 -13.03 -4.41 34.96
CA GLY A 82 -12.89 -3.91 33.59
C GLY A 82 -13.17 -4.96 32.52
N LEU A 83 -12.58 -6.15 32.64
CA LEU A 83 -12.81 -7.26 31.70
C LEU A 83 -14.26 -7.75 31.74
N SER A 84 -14.88 -7.78 32.92
CA SER A 84 -16.31 -8.10 33.07
C SER A 84 -17.20 -7.07 32.37
N GLU A 85 -16.83 -5.78 32.39
CA GLU A 85 -17.52 -4.73 31.64
C GLU A 85 -17.37 -4.93 30.12
N MET A 86 -16.17 -5.22 29.63
CA MET A 86 -15.94 -5.52 28.20
C MET A 86 -16.76 -6.74 27.76
N ARG A 87 -16.80 -7.80 28.57
CA ARG A 87 -17.64 -8.98 28.34
C ARG A 87 -19.13 -8.61 28.23
N LYS A 88 -19.63 -7.73 29.12
CA LYS A 88 -21.03 -7.26 29.09
C LYS A 88 -21.34 -6.50 27.81
N ASN A 89 -20.41 -5.68 27.31
CA ASN A 89 -20.57 -4.94 26.06
C ASN A 89 -20.74 -5.90 24.87
N VAL A 90 -19.86 -6.92 24.75
CA VAL A 90 -19.97 -7.96 23.71
C VAL A 90 -21.29 -8.73 23.81
N ILE A 91 -21.71 -9.12 25.03
CA ILE A 91 -23.00 -9.83 25.22
C ILE A 91 -24.19 -8.95 24.84
N LYS A 92 -24.11 -7.64 25.08
CA LYS A 92 -25.15 -6.68 24.70
C LYS A 92 -25.26 -6.57 23.18
N GLU A 93 -24.12 -6.48 22.49
CA GLU A 93 -24.06 -6.46 21.02
C GLU A 93 -24.61 -7.76 20.41
N LEU A 94 -24.20 -8.91 20.94
CA LEU A 94 -24.71 -10.22 20.51
C LEU A 94 -26.24 -10.30 20.61
N LYS A 95 -26.84 -9.80 21.71
CA LYS A 95 -28.30 -9.75 21.87
C LYS A 95 -28.97 -8.83 20.85
N MET A 96 -28.32 -7.72 20.47
CA MET A 96 -28.82 -6.84 19.42
C MET A 96 -28.81 -7.56 18.07
N HIS A 97 -27.73 -8.26 17.72
CA HIS A 97 -27.64 -9.06 16.50
C HIS A 97 -28.68 -10.18 16.48
N ASP A 98 -28.84 -10.93 17.57
CA ASP A 98 -29.86 -11.99 17.67
C ASP A 98 -31.28 -11.45 17.47
N THR A 99 -31.59 -10.25 17.97
CA THR A 99 -32.89 -9.60 17.77
C THR A 99 -33.11 -9.23 16.31
N VAL A 100 -32.10 -8.61 15.67
CA VAL A 100 -32.16 -8.20 14.25
C VAL A 100 -32.27 -9.43 13.33
N ILE A 101 -31.54 -10.50 13.63
CA ILE A 101 -31.56 -11.74 12.86
C ILE A 101 -32.92 -12.44 12.95
N GLN A 102 -33.60 -12.37 14.10
CA GLN A 102 -34.96 -12.93 14.26
C GLN A 102 -36.01 -12.21 13.42
N GLU A 103 -35.76 -10.95 13.05
CA GLU A 103 -36.63 -10.17 12.17
C GLU A 103 -36.43 -10.52 10.68
N TRP A 104 -35.36 -11.24 10.33
CA TRP A 104 -35.08 -11.67 8.95
C TRP A 104 -35.74 -13.01 8.61
N ASP A 105 -35.99 -13.23 7.32
CA ASP A 105 -36.64 -14.46 6.86
C ASP A 105 -35.80 -15.71 7.22
N SER A 106 -36.39 -16.60 8.00
CA SER A 106 -35.67 -17.60 8.80
C SER A 106 -35.01 -18.71 7.98
N ASP A 107 -35.42 -18.87 6.72
CA ASP A 107 -34.90 -19.91 5.83
C ASP A 107 -33.50 -19.58 5.28
N MET A 108 -33.15 -18.30 5.10
CA MET A 108 -31.81 -17.88 4.63
C MET A 108 -30.76 -17.98 5.73
N VAL A 109 -31.11 -17.60 6.97
CA VAL A 109 -30.21 -17.64 8.13
C VAL A 109 -29.93 -19.07 8.58
N LYS A 110 -30.93 -19.97 8.54
CA LYS A 110 -30.78 -21.39 8.93
C LYS A 110 -29.94 -22.20 7.95
N GLN A 111 -29.87 -21.80 6.68
CA GLN A 111 -29.04 -22.48 5.67
C GLN A 111 -27.57 -22.02 5.70
N CYS A 112 -27.25 -20.92 6.37
CA CYS A 112 -25.86 -20.47 6.54
C CYS A 112 -25.16 -21.26 7.64
N GLY A 113 -24.44 -22.32 7.25
CA GLY A 113 -23.41 -22.90 8.10
C GLY A 113 -22.33 -21.86 8.48
N VAL A 114 -21.57 -22.14 9.54
CA VAL A 114 -20.38 -21.33 9.88
C VAL A 114 -19.39 -21.43 8.72
N ASN A 115 -18.94 -20.28 8.21
CA ASN A 115 -17.98 -20.27 7.12
C ASN A 115 -16.56 -20.63 7.62
N LEU A 116 -15.68 -21.01 6.71
CA LEU A 116 -14.34 -21.47 7.08
C LEU A 116 -13.50 -20.39 7.77
N ALA A 117 -13.63 -19.12 7.36
CA ALA A 117 -12.89 -18.01 7.96
C ALA A 117 -13.30 -17.80 9.44
N THR A 118 -14.61 -17.82 9.71
CA THR A 118 -15.17 -17.74 11.06
C THR A 118 -14.76 -18.93 11.92
N VAL A 119 -14.76 -20.15 11.37
CA VAL A 119 -14.23 -21.31 12.10
C VAL A 119 -12.77 -21.11 12.45
N LYS A 120 -11.92 -20.73 11.48
CA LYS A 120 -10.49 -20.54 11.72
C LYS A 120 -10.21 -19.50 12.80
N TYR A 121 -10.86 -18.34 12.75
CA TYR A 121 -10.66 -17.31 13.78
C TYR A 121 -11.17 -17.77 15.13
N THR A 122 -12.40 -18.29 15.20
CA THR A 122 -12.96 -18.72 16.48
C THR A 122 -12.16 -19.87 17.10
N ASP A 123 -11.65 -20.81 16.29
CA ASP A 123 -10.73 -21.87 16.73
C ASP A 123 -9.38 -21.31 17.20
N PHE A 124 -8.82 -20.33 16.48
CA PHE A 124 -7.60 -19.62 16.89
C PHE A 124 -7.78 -18.93 18.25
N LEU A 125 -8.89 -18.20 18.44
CA LEU A 125 -9.19 -17.53 19.69
C LEU A 125 -9.41 -18.54 20.83
N LEU A 126 -10.19 -19.60 20.60
CA LEU A 126 -10.41 -20.65 21.59
C LEU A 126 -9.14 -21.45 21.93
N ALA A 127 -8.25 -21.66 20.96
CA ALA A 127 -6.93 -22.23 21.20
C ALA A 127 -6.11 -21.31 22.12
N THR A 128 -6.11 -20.00 21.83
CA THR A 128 -5.43 -18.98 22.64
C THR A 128 -5.98 -18.95 24.07
N THR A 129 -7.30 -18.96 24.27
CA THR A 129 -7.91 -18.98 25.62
C THR A 129 -7.58 -20.24 26.41
N SER A 130 -7.40 -21.38 25.73
CA SER A 130 -6.94 -22.63 26.36
C SER A 130 -5.42 -22.67 26.61
N GLY A 131 -4.69 -21.61 26.30
CA GLY A 131 -3.24 -21.51 26.42
C GLY A 131 -2.46 -22.36 25.42
N LYS A 132 -3.09 -22.80 24.33
CA LYS A 132 -2.41 -23.50 23.22
C LYS A 132 -1.75 -22.48 22.29
N ILE A 133 -0.75 -21.80 22.81
CA ILE A 133 0.03 -20.79 22.10
C ILE A 133 1.43 -21.36 21.88
N GLU A 134 1.94 -21.28 20.65
CA GLU A 134 3.28 -21.77 20.33
C GLU A 134 4.34 -21.08 21.19
N GLY A 135 5.17 -21.87 21.88
CA GLY A 135 6.19 -21.35 22.81
C GLY A 135 5.70 -21.07 24.24
N VAL A 136 4.41 -21.27 24.54
CA VAL A 136 3.83 -21.07 25.89
C VAL A 136 3.41 -22.43 26.48
N LYS A 137 3.54 -22.58 27.81
CA LYS A 137 3.01 -23.76 28.52
C LYS A 137 1.48 -23.74 28.52
N ALA A 138 0.84 -24.88 28.30
CA ALA A 138 -0.62 -25.00 28.23
C ALA A 138 -1.31 -24.44 29.50
N ALA A 139 -2.51 -23.86 29.36
CA ALA A 139 -3.20 -23.17 30.47
C ALA A 139 -3.40 -24.06 31.71
N ALA A 140 -3.62 -25.37 31.51
CA ALA A 140 -3.76 -26.35 32.59
C ALA A 140 -2.49 -26.57 33.44
N THR A 141 -1.34 -26.02 33.01
CA THR A 141 -0.04 -26.11 33.70
C THR A 141 0.49 -24.78 34.25
N LEU A 142 -0.28 -23.68 34.10
CA LEU A 142 0.08 -22.38 34.67
C LEU A 142 -0.21 -22.41 36.18
N ALA A 143 0.85 -22.29 36.99
CA ALA A 143 0.78 -22.53 38.43
C ALA A 143 0.75 -21.24 39.24
N THR A 144 1.26 -20.14 38.69
CA THR A 144 1.40 -18.88 39.43
C THR A 144 0.39 -17.81 38.96
N PRO A 145 -0.07 -16.92 39.86
CA PRO A 145 -0.83 -15.70 39.52
C PRO A 145 -0.27 -14.94 38.32
N PHE A 146 1.06 -14.74 38.33
CA PHE A 146 1.77 -14.03 37.27
C PHE A 146 1.64 -14.72 35.91
N GLU A 147 1.82 -16.04 35.85
CA GLU A 147 1.65 -16.82 34.62
C GLU A 147 0.22 -16.77 34.08
N LYS A 148 -0.80 -16.67 34.94
CA LYS A 148 -2.18 -16.50 34.52
C LYS A 148 -2.41 -15.11 33.92
N THR A 149 -1.91 -14.04 34.55
CA THR A 149 -2.07 -12.67 34.02
C THR A 149 -1.46 -12.54 32.62
N LYS A 150 -0.36 -13.25 32.32
CA LYS A 150 0.20 -13.32 30.96
C LYS A 150 -0.77 -13.87 29.93
N LEU A 151 -1.50 -14.94 30.28
CA LEU A 151 -2.49 -15.53 29.41
C LEU A 151 -3.64 -14.55 29.12
N ALA A 152 -4.06 -13.76 30.11
CA ALA A 152 -5.05 -12.70 29.90
C ALA A 152 -4.56 -11.65 28.87
N ALA A 153 -3.29 -11.22 28.96
CA ALA A 153 -2.69 -10.32 27.97
C ALA A 153 -2.63 -10.94 26.57
N TYR A 154 -2.28 -12.23 26.46
CA TYR A 154 -2.27 -12.95 25.17
C TYR A 154 -3.66 -13.08 24.54
N ILE A 155 -4.68 -13.39 25.35
CA ILE A 155 -6.08 -13.43 24.89
C ILE A 155 -6.50 -12.07 24.34
N LEU A 156 -6.20 -10.99 25.07
CA LEU A 156 -6.49 -9.63 24.60
C LEU A 156 -5.73 -9.29 23.31
N GLY A 157 -4.45 -9.68 23.21
CA GLY A 157 -3.65 -9.51 21.99
C GLY A 157 -4.26 -10.17 20.75
N ALA A 158 -4.98 -11.28 20.93
CA ALA A 158 -5.69 -11.99 19.86
C ALA A 158 -7.09 -11.42 19.53
N MET A 159 -7.68 -10.59 20.41
CA MET A 159 -9.05 -10.07 20.27
C MET A 159 -9.09 -8.60 19.82
N ILE A 160 -8.22 -7.76 20.40
CA ILE A 160 -8.27 -6.31 20.26
C ILE A 160 -8.11 -5.76 18.83
N PRO A 161 -7.33 -6.40 17.92
CA PRO A 161 -7.15 -5.86 16.57
C PRO A 161 -8.46 -5.56 15.85
N CYS A 162 -9.51 -6.35 16.07
CA CYS A 162 -10.80 -6.16 15.42
C CYS A 162 -11.45 -4.82 15.80
N PHE A 163 -11.43 -4.41 17.08
CA PHE A 163 -12.05 -3.16 17.53
C PHE A 163 -11.39 -1.96 16.89
N ARG A 164 -10.04 -1.94 16.90
CA ARG A 164 -9.27 -0.88 16.26
C ARG A 164 -9.48 -0.88 14.74
N LEU A 165 -9.54 -2.05 14.11
CA LEU A 165 -9.81 -2.19 12.67
C LEU A 165 -11.19 -1.62 12.30
N TYR A 166 -12.26 -2.02 12.98
CA TYR A 166 -13.61 -1.52 12.69
C TYR A 166 -13.73 -0.01 12.92
N ALA A 167 -13.10 0.52 13.98
CA ALA A 167 -13.06 1.96 14.23
C ALA A 167 -12.36 2.72 13.09
N TYR A 168 -11.26 2.16 12.58
CA TYR A 168 -10.56 2.69 11.41
C TYR A 168 -11.43 2.64 10.15
N LEU A 169 -12.02 1.49 9.83
CA LEU A 169 -12.88 1.33 8.63
C LEU A 169 -14.09 2.27 8.67
N GLY A 170 -14.77 2.39 9.82
CA GLY A 170 -15.89 3.32 9.98
C GLY A 170 -15.51 4.76 9.66
N LYS A 171 -14.37 5.22 10.19
CA LYS A 171 -13.85 6.58 9.93
C LYS A 171 -13.51 6.81 8.46
N GLU A 172 -12.90 5.84 7.79
CA GLU A 172 -12.57 5.94 6.35
C GLU A 172 -13.84 5.92 5.46
N MET A 173 -14.92 5.29 5.92
CA MET A 173 -16.19 5.21 5.19
C MET A 173 -17.15 6.39 5.46
N LEU A 174 -16.98 7.10 6.57
CA LEU A 174 -17.85 8.21 6.99
C LEU A 174 -18.03 9.29 5.90
N PRO A 175 -16.99 9.71 5.14
CA PRO A 175 -17.15 10.74 4.11
C PRO A 175 -18.15 10.38 2.99
N PHE A 176 -18.39 9.09 2.73
CA PHE A 176 -19.35 8.66 1.69
C PHE A 176 -20.81 8.79 2.12
N LEU A 177 -21.06 9.08 3.39
CA LEU A 177 -22.39 9.37 3.91
C LEU A 177 -22.75 10.86 3.77
N GLU A 178 -21.77 11.73 3.50
CA GLU A 178 -21.99 13.16 3.34
C GLU A 178 -22.78 13.44 2.05
N GLY A 179 -23.95 14.07 2.19
CA GLY A 179 -24.84 14.37 1.07
C GLY A 179 -25.75 13.21 0.63
N GLU A 180 -25.58 12.01 1.20
CA GLU A 180 -26.37 10.81 0.89
C GLU A 180 -27.41 10.55 1.99
N THR A 181 -28.67 10.95 1.76
CA THR A 181 -29.73 10.82 2.79
C THR A 181 -30.31 9.41 2.91
N THR A 182 -30.04 8.53 1.94
CA THR A 182 -30.67 7.19 1.83
C THR A 182 -29.69 6.02 1.85
N HIS A 183 -28.45 6.23 2.29
CA HIS A 183 -27.43 5.18 2.29
C HIS A 183 -27.87 3.94 3.11
N PRO A 184 -28.01 2.74 2.50
CA PRO A 184 -28.59 1.56 3.17
C PRO A 184 -27.83 1.14 4.43
N TYR A 185 -26.51 1.36 4.45
CA TYR A 185 -25.61 0.95 5.53
C TYR A 185 -25.18 2.11 6.43
N LYS A 186 -25.87 3.26 6.39
CA LYS A 186 -25.54 4.43 7.21
C LYS A 186 -25.39 4.09 8.70
N LYS A 187 -26.32 3.32 9.24
CA LYS A 187 -26.37 2.99 10.68
C LYS A 187 -25.11 2.27 11.16
N ILE A 188 -24.60 1.29 10.40
CA ILE A 188 -23.43 0.51 10.81
C ILE A 188 -22.13 1.32 10.65
N ILE A 189 -22.03 2.11 9.57
CA ILE A 189 -20.89 3.02 9.36
C ILE A 189 -20.84 4.09 10.45
N ASP A 190 -21.97 4.76 10.75
CA ASP A 190 -22.07 5.75 11.83
C ASP A 190 -21.69 5.13 13.19
N ASN A 191 -22.09 3.88 13.45
CA ASN A 191 -21.75 3.18 14.70
C ASN A 191 -20.23 2.99 14.84
N TYR A 192 -19.56 2.43 13.83
CA TYR A 192 -18.12 2.20 13.87
C TYR A 192 -17.29 3.51 13.82
N ALA A 193 -17.82 4.55 13.18
CA ALA A 193 -17.19 5.87 13.13
C ALA A 193 -17.44 6.72 14.39
N SER A 194 -18.33 6.29 15.29
CA SER A 194 -18.75 7.08 16.45
C SER A 194 -17.64 7.25 17.49
N GLU A 195 -17.70 8.35 18.23
CA GLU A 195 -16.82 8.58 19.39
C GLU A 195 -16.96 7.45 20.43
N GLY A 196 -18.17 6.93 20.64
CA GLY A 196 -18.39 5.82 21.58
C GLY A 196 -17.72 4.51 21.17
N PHE A 197 -17.64 4.21 19.87
CA PHE A 197 -16.92 3.03 19.39
C PHE A 197 -15.40 3.22 19.44
N GLU A 198 -14.92 4.44 19.17
CA GLU A 198 -13.51 4.80 19.36
C GLU A 198 -13.09 4.68 20.83
N GLU A 199 -13.92 5.15 21.77
CA GLU A 199 -13.68 4.99 23.20
C GLU A 199 -13.64 3.51 23.60
N LEU A 200 -14.52 2.67 23.04
CA LEU A 200 -14.49 1.22 23.27
C LEU A 200 -13.20 0.58 22.76
N ALA A 201 -12.71 0.99 21.58
CA ALA A 201 -11.43 0.50 21.04
C ALA A 201 -10.26 0.91 21.95
N LEU A 202 -10.21 2.18 22.37
CA LEU A 202 -9.18 2.70 23.28
C LEU A 202 -9.21 1.99 24.65
N GLN A 203 -10.39 1.78 25.23
CA GLN A 203 -10.52 1.07 26.51
C GLN A 203 -9.98 -0.36 26.44
N ASN A 204 -10.18 -1.03 25.30
CA ASN A 204 -9.65 -2.38 25.08
C ASN A 204 -8.13 -2.37 24.94
N GLU A 205 -7.57 -1.42 24.19
CA GLU A 205 -6.13 -1.22 24.06
C GLU A 205 -5.48 -0.91 25.42
N ASP A 206 -6.07 0.00 26.21
CA ASP A 206 -5.62 0.32 27.56
C ASP A 206 -5.53 -0.93 28.46
N TRP A 207 -6.48 -1.87 28.33
CA TRP A 207 -6.44 -3.11 29.10
C TRP A 207 -5.32 -4.05 28.65
N LEU A 208 -5.06 -4.16 27.34
CA LEU A 208 -3.90 -4.89 26.85
C LEU A 208 -2.60 -4.28 27.36
N ASP A 209 -2.49 -2.96 27.33
CA ASP A 209 -1.30 -2.26 27.78
C ASP A 209 -1.08 -2.46 29.28
N LYS A 210 -2.12 -2.30 30.10
CA LYS A 210 -2.08 -2.54 31.55
C LYS A 210 -1.67 -3.97 31.90
N LEU A 211 -2.24 -4.98 31.23
CA LEU A 211 -1.91 -6.39 31.47
C LEU A 211 -0.52 -6.75 30.93
N SER A 212 0.05 -5.94 30.04
CA SER A 212 1.35 -6.18 29.42
C SER A 212 2.53 -5.49 30.12
N VAL A 213 2.29 -4.59 31.09
CA VAL A 213 3.34 -3.77 31.77
C VAL A 213 4.49 -4.60 32.33
N THR A 214 4.20 -5.81 32.82
CA THR A 214 5.18 -6.67 33.51
C THR A 214 5.83 -7.72 32.61
N LEU A 215 5.48 -7.73 31.32
CA LEU A 215 5.97 -8.70 30.36
C LEU A 215 7.39 -8.35 29.87
N THR A 216 8.16 -9.39 29.60
CA THR A 216 9.47 -9.30 28.97
C THR A 216 9.36 -9.08 27.46
N GLY A 217 10.45 -8.70 26.80
CA GLY A 217 10.47 -8.51 25.34
C GLY A 217 10.01 -9.75 24.55
N GLU A 218 10.44 -10.94 24.96
CA GLU A 218 10.04 -12.21 24.32
C GLU A 218 8.53 -12.49 24.47
N GLU A 219 7.92 -12.06 25.57
CA GLU A 219 6.49 -12.22 25.84
C GLU A 219 5.66 -11.19 25.07
N LEU A 220 6.16 -9.96 24.93
CA LEU A 220 5.56 -8.95 24.06
C LEU A 220 5.60 -9.38 22.58
N ASP A 221 6.66 -10.07 22.15
CA ASP A 221 6.74 -10.64 20.79
C ASP A 221 5.68 -11.71 20.54
N ILE A 222 5.21 -12.43 21.58
CA ILE A 222 4.09 -13.37 21.48
C ILE A 222 2.78 -12.62 21.25
N ILE A 223 2.52 -11.54 22.01
CA ILE A 223 1.36 -10.65 21.78
C ILE A 223 1.37 -10.15 20.34
N GLU A 224 2.53 -9.70 19.86
CA GLU A 224 2.68 -9.20 18.50
C GLU A 224 2.29 -10.25 17.44
N LYS A 225 2.73 -11.51 17.61
CA LYS A 225 2.35 -12.61 16.71
C LYS A 225 0.86 -12.92 16.74
N LEU A 226 0.25 -12.92 17.94
CA LEU A 226 -1.19 -13.15 18.10
C LEU A 226 -2.00 -12.01 17.45
N TYR A 227 -1.58 -10.77 17.65
CA TYR A 227 -2.16 -9.58 17.02
C TYR A 227 -2.08 -9.68 15.49
N GLN A 228 -0.92 -10.07 14.97
CA GLN A 228 -0.73 -10.26 13.52
C GLN A 228 -1.64 -11.35 12.96
N GLU A 229 -1.74 -12.48 13.64
CA GLU A 229 -2.55 -13.61 13.17
C GLU A 229 -4.04 -13.25 13.16
N ALA A 230 -4.53 -12.58 14.20
CA ALA A 230 -5.88 -12.03 14.24
C ALA A 230 -6.13 -11.07 13.05
N MET A 231 -5.23 -10.11 12.78
CA MET A 231 -5.34 -9.21 11.62
C MET A 231 -5.37 -9.95 10.27
N LYS A 232 -4.62 -11.05 10.12
CA LYS A 232 -4.66 -11.86 8.88
C LYS A 232 -5.98 -12.60 8.73
N LEU A 233 -6.52 -13.14 9.81
CA LEU A 233 -7.78 -13.89 9.80
C LEU A 233 -8.97 -12.98 9.46
N GLU A 234 -8.94 -11.70 9.84
CA GLU A 234 -9.92 -10.69 9.38
C GLU A 234 -9.91 -10.47 7.86
N LEU A 235 -8.80 -10.79 7.19
CA LEU A 235 -8.61 -10.53 5.75
C LEU A 235 -8.92 -11.72 4.85
N GLU A 236 -9.21 -12.91 5.40
CA GLU A 236 -9.44 -14.11 4.58
C GLU A 236 -10.73 -13.99 3.73
N HIS A 237 -10.57 -13.57 2.48
CA HIS A 237 -11.62 -13.51 1.46
C HIS A 237 -11.10 -14.06 0.13
N ASN A 238 -11.98 -14.71 -0.65
CA ASN A 238 -11.62 -15.28 -1.96
C ASN A 238 -11.51 -14.16 -3.02
N LEU A 239 -10.44 -14.20 -3.82
CA LEU A 239 -10.13 -13.22 -4.88
C LEU A 239 -10.77 -13.57 -6.23
N SER A 240 -10.90 -12.56 -7.10
CA SER A 240 -11.54 -12.60 -8.43
C SER A 240 -10.56 -13.01 -9.57
N GLU A 241 -11.10 -13.44 -10.72
CA GLU A 241 -10.44 -14.13 -11.85
C GLU A 241 -9.99 -13.24 -13.04
N ASP A 242 -9.76 -11.94 -12.86
CA ASP A 242 -9.39 -11.04 -13.98
C ASP A 242 -7.87 -11.02 -14.31
N ARG A 243 -7.54 -10.80 -15.59
CA ARG A 243 -6.16 -10.67 -16.09
C ARG A 243 -5.71 -9.19 -16.07
N LEU A 244 -4.66 -8.88 -15.32
CA LEU A 244 -4.08 -7.54 -15.17
C LEU A 244 -2.83 -7.35 -16.04
N VAL A 245 -2.63 -6.16 -16.58
CA VAL A 245 -1.34 -5.75 -17.17
C VAL A 245 -0.85 -4.52 -16.43
N VAL A 246 0.24 -4.66 -15.68
CA VAL A 246 0.70 -3.68 -14.69
C VAL A 246 2.02 -3.05 -15.13
N PHE A 247 2.03 -1.72 -15.23
CA PHE A 247 3.17 -0.92 -15.65
C PHE A 247 3.67 -0.04 -14.50
N PHE A 248 5.00 0.04 -14.34
CA PHE A 248 5.63 0.84 -13.30
C PHE A 248 6.70 1.76 -13.88
N ASN A 249 6.70 3.02 -13.41
CA ASN A 249 7.91 3.82 -13.37
C ASN A 249 8.90 3.21 -12.36
N PHE A 250 10.19 3.33 -12.63
CA PHE A 250 11.21 2.74 -11.78
C PHE A 250 11.75 3.74 -10.76
N ASP A 251 12.18 4.90 -11.22
CA ASP A 251 12.77 5.94 -10.38
C ASP A 251 11.73 6.52 -9.42
N LEU A 252 12.07 6.57 -8.13
CA LEU A 252 11.24 7.09 -7.01
C LEU A 252 9.90 6.34 -6.75
N THR A 253 9.40 5.62 -7.75
CA THR A 253 8.28 4.67 -7.67
C THR A 253 8.74 3.28 -7.20
N CYS A 254 9.97 2.84 -7.49
CA CYS A 254 10.56 1.57 -7.04
C CYS A 254 11.84 1.76 -6.19
N THR A 255 12.45 2.95 -6.19
CA THR A 255 13.78 3.24 -5.62
C THR A 255 13.76 4.39 -4.59
N VAL A 256 14.61 4.35 -3.56
CA VAL A 256 14.62 5.39 -2.49
C VAL A 256 15.10 6.72 -3.04
N VAL A 257 16.03 6.65 -3.97
CA VAL A 257 16.68 7.76 -4.64
C VAL A 257 16.61 7.52 -6.15
N ASP A 258 16.66 8.60 -6.91
CA ASP A 258 16.70 8.56 -8.37
C ASP A 258 17.90 7.73 -8.87
N SER A 259 17.71 6.91 -9.92
CA SER A 259 18.80 6.07 -10.44
C SER A 259 20.02 6.90 -10.82
N SER A 260 19.85 8.10 -11.37
CA SER A 260 20.96 8.97 -11.78
C SER A 260 21.86 9.37 -10.61
N ALA A 261 21.29 9.66 -9.44
CA ALA A 261 22.04 10.00 -8.24
C ALA A 261 22.93 8.84 -7.74
N ILE A 262 22.48 7.61 -7.99
CA ILE A 262 23.23 6.41 -7.61
C ILE A 262 24.33 6.11 -8.62
N LEU A 263 24.02 6.24 -9.93
CA LEU A 263 25.03 6.14 -10.99
C LEU A 263 26.20 7.07 -10.63
N ALA A 264 25.89 8.33 -10.32
CA ALA A 264 26.86 9.33 -9.90
C ALA A 264 27.73 8.92 -8.72
N GLU A 265 27.13 8.43 -7.64
CA GLU A 265 27.88 7.97 -6.47
C GLU A 265 28.82 6.81 -6.83
N ILE A 266 28.39 5.89 -7.69
CA ILE A 266 29.26 4.83 -8.18
C ILE A 266 30.39 5.35 -9.06
N ALA A 267 30.12 6.34 -9.92
CA ALA A 267 31.15 7.03 -10.69
C ALA A 267 32.20 7.64 -9.74
N ILE A 268 31.73 8.37 -8.72
CA ILE A 268 32.55 9.08 -7.74
C ILE A 268 33.38 8.11 -6.89
N ILE A 269 32.80 6.98 -6.45
CA ILE A 269 33.47 5.95 -5.66
C ILE A 269 34.51 5.20 -6.50
N SER A 270 34.21 4.93 -7.76
CA SER A 270 35.07 4.17 -8.68
C SER A 270 36.18 5.03 -9.32
N ALA A 271 36.14 6.34 -9.11
CA ALA A 271 37.11 7.28 -9.64
C ALA A 271 38.43 7.29 -8.84
N PRO A 272 39.57 7.59 -9.51
CA PRO A 272 40.85 7.73 -8.84
C PRO A 272 40.80 8.78 -7.71
N LYS A 273 41.41 8.47 -6.57
CA LYS A 273 41.62 9.44 -5.48
C LYS A 273 43.00 10.07 -5.63
N LYS A 274 43.21 11.28 -5.07
CA LYS A 274 44.51 11.98 -5.07
C LYS A 274 45.66 11.13 -4.48
N SER A 275 45.36 10.12 -3.67
CA SER A 275 46.35 9.15 -3.15
C SER A 275 46.86 8.16 -4.18
N ASP A 276 46.15 7.98 -5.30
CA ASP A 276 46.36 6.91 -6.27
C ASP A 276 47.21 7.36 -7.47
N GLU A 277 47.53 8.66 -7.56
CA GLU A 277 48.33 9.29 -8.64
C GLU A 277 49.77 8.75 -8.72
N TYR A 278 50.29 8.11 -7.66
CA TYR A 278 51.66 7.61 -7.64
C TYR A 278 51.88 6.26 -8.34
N GLN A 279 50.86 5.63 -8.95
CA GLN A 279 51.00 4.24 -9.44
C GLN A 279 50.58 3.89 -10.87
N ARG A 280 50.10 4.77 -11.74
CA ARG A 280 49.76 4.35 -13.12
C ARG A 280 50.04 5.41 -14.18
N GLU A 281 51.03 5.12 -15.04
CA GLU A 281 51.46 5.96 -16.16
C GLU A 281 50.70 5.73 -17.49
N ASP A 282 49.71 4.82 -17.57
CA ASP A 282 49.27 4.31 -18.89
C ASP A 282 47.75 4.12 -19.13
N GLN A 283 46.86 4.90 -18.51
CA GLN A 283 45.42 4.88 -18.88
C GLN A 283 44.80 6.28 -18.97
N VAL A 284 43.82 6.39 -19.88
CA VAL A 284 42.91 7.54 -20.14
C VAL A 284 42.76 8.44 -18.92
N VAL A 285 42.97 9.75 -19.10
CA VAL A 285 42.78 10.78 -18.06
C VAL A 285 41.37 10.68 -17.49
N ARG A 286 41.22 9.98 -16.35
CA ARG A 286 39.97 9.89 -15.60
C ARG A 286 39.93 11.01 -14.57
N MET A 287 38.80 11.69 -14.46
CA MET A 287 38.60 12.74 -13.46
C MET A 287 38.75 12.18 -12.04
N LEU A 288 39.28 13.02 -11.14
CA LEU A 288 39.40 12.65 -9.73
C LEU A 288 38.01 12.61 -9.07
N SER A 289 37.86 11.77 -8.04
CA SER A 289 36.60 11.62 -7.28
C SER A 289 36.00 12.96 -6.79
N ALA A 290 36.85 13.89 -6.34
CA ALA A 290 36.40 15.22 -5.88
C ALA A 290 35.89 16.12 -7.02
N ASP A 291 36.56 16.06 -8.18
CA ASP A 291 36.19 16.85 -9.35
C ASP A 291 34.91 16.29 -9.99
N LEU A 292 34.73 14.97 -9.97
CA LEU A 292 33.48 14.30 -10.38
C LEU A 292 32.32 14.67 -9.48
N ARG A 293 32.52 14.72 -8.16
CA ARG A 293 31.49 15.15 -7.22
C ARG A 293 31.04 16.58 -7.50
N SER A 294 31.98 17.51 -7.63
CA SER A 294 31.67 18.91 -7.97
C SER A 294 30.93 19.01 -9.30
N THR A 295 31.38 18.26 -10.32
CA THR A 295 30.75 18.25 -11.64
C THR A 295 29.32 17.71 -11.57
N TRP A 296 29.09 16.67 -10.78
CA TRP A 296 27.74 16.11 -10.60
C TRP A 296 26.81 17.06 -9.85
N GLU A 297 27.31 17.73 -8.81
CA GLU A 297 26.55 18.76 -8.08
C GLU A 297 26.13 19.90 -9.01
N ASP A 298 27.05 20.36 -9.89
CA ASP A 298 26.76 21.40 -10.87
C ASP A 298 25.75 20.94 -11.93
N LEU A 299 25.92 19.72 -12.48
CA LEU A 299 24.98 19.14 -13.45
C LEU A 299 23.59 18.93 -12.85
N SER A 300 23.51 18.42 -11.62
CA SER A 300 22.24 18.20 -10.91
C SER A 300 21.51 19.52 -10.63
N LYS A 301 22.25 20.55 -10.23
CA LYS A 301 21.70 21.89 -10.02
C LYS A 301 21.18 22.47 -11.33
N GLN A 302 22.00 22.42 -12.39
CA GLN A 302 21.62 22.91 -13.71
C GLN A 302 20.38 22.17 -14.25
N TYR A 303 20.33 20.85 -14.12
CA TYR A 303 19.17 20.04 -14.49
C TYR A 303 17.91 20.50 -13.77
N THR A 304 17.98 20.69 -12.45
CA THR A 304 16.83 21.12 -11.63
C THR A 304 16.33 22.50 -12.05
N GLU A 305 17.23 23.45 -12.28
CA GLU A 305 16.90 24.81 -12.71
C GLU A 305 16.26 24.82 -14.12
N GLU A 306 16.85 24.11 -15.07
CA GLU A 306 16.32 24.00 -16.44
C GLU A 306 14.99 23.23 -16.50
N TYR A 307 14.83 22.19 -15.68
CA TYR A 307 13.59 21.43 -15.55
C TYR A 307 12.46 22.34 -15.03
N GLU A 308 12.68 23.08 -13.94
CA GLU A 308 11.67 24.01 -13.43
C GLU A 308 11.33 25.12 -14.44
N GLN A 309 12.32 25.66 -15.16
CA GLN A 309 12.06 26.61 -16.26
C GLN A 309 11.22 25.99 -17.38
N CYS A 310 11.45 24.72 -17.71
CA CYS A 310 10.66 23.99 -18.68
C CYS A 310 9.20 23.86 -18.20
N ILE A 311 8.99 23.45 -16.94
CA ILE A 311 7.67 23.37 -16.31
C ILE A 311 6.98 24.74 -16.34
N ASP A 312 7.64 25.81 -15.90
CA ASP A 312 7.09 27.17 -15.91
C ASP A 312 6.67 27.60 -17.32
N THR A 313 7.47 27.26 -18.33
CA THR A 313 7.17 27.55 -19.74
C THR A 313 5.90 26.84 -20.23
N MET A 314 5.58 25.64 -19.73
CA MET A 314 4.32 24.95 -20.05
C MET A 314 3.10 25.66 -19.47
N LEU A 315 3.29 26.24 -18.29
CA LEU A 315 2.24 26.90 -17.50
C LEU A 315 1.95 28.34 -17.96
N LEU A 316 2.73 28.89 -18.89
CA LEU A 316 2.48 30.22 -19.49
C LEU A 316 1.20 30.29 -20.32
N SER A 317 0.68 29.15 -20.78
CA SER A 317 -0.58 29.10 -21.52
C SER A 317 -1.79 29.25 -20.60
N GLU A 318 -2.96 29.60 -21.14
CA GLU A 318 -4.17 29.70 -20.32
C GLU A 318 -4.53 28.35 -19.69
N LYS A 319 -4.89 28.34 -18.40
CA LYS A 319 -5.30 27.11 -17.70
C LYS A 319 -6.54 26.52 -18.37
N ALA A 320 -6.55 25.21 -18.61
CA ALA A 320 -7.68 24.54 -19.23
C ALA A 320 -8.88 24.47 -18.27
N GLU A 321 -10.07 24.79 -18.76
CA GLU A 321 -11.33 24.68 -18.00
C GLU A 321 -11.79 23.22 -17.84
N SER A 322 -11.40 22.36 -18.77
CA SER A 322 -11.66 20.92 -18.77
C SER A 322 -10.41 20.15 -19.24
N PHE A 323 -10.40 18.83 -19.03
CA PHE A 323 -9.26 17.99 -19.41
C PHE A 323 -8.93 18.11 -20.90
N ASP A 324 -7.72 18.59 -21.22
CA ASP A 324 -7.24 18.76 -22.60
C ASP A 324 -5.96 17.94 -22.84
N TYR A 325 -6.15 16.71 -23.32
CA TYR A 325 -5.06 15.80 -23.64
C TYR A 325 -4.14 16.33 -24.75
N GLY A 326 -4.70 16.98 -25.78
CA GLY A 326 -3.93 17.44 -26.94
C GLY A 326 -2.95 18.55 -26.58
N ARG A 327 -3.41 19.53 -25.78
CA ARG A 327 -2.55 20.60 -25.26
C ARG A 327 -1.51 20.08 -24.28
N LEU A 328 -1.87 19.13 -23.42
CA LEU A 328 -0.93 18.49 -22.50
C LEU A 328 0.17 17.73 -23.25
N HIS A 329 -0.20 16.94 -24.26
CA HIS A 329 0.75 16.21 -25.10
C HIS A 329 1.75 17.15 -25.74
N LYS A 330 1.27 18.22 -26.39
CA LYS A 330 2.13 19.24 -27.02
C LYS A 330 3.01 19.98 -26.01
N ALA A 331 2.54 20.16 -24.78
CA ALA A 331 3.39 20.72 -23.72
C ALA A 331 4.52 19.76 -23.37
N LEU A 332 4.23 18.46 -23.18
CA LEU A 332 5.21 17.43 -22.82
C LEU A 332 6.22 17.09 -23.93
N GLU A 333 5.95 17.45 -25.19
CA GLU A 333 6.98 17.47 -26.25
C GLU A 333 8.14 18.42 -25.89
N LYS A 334 7.85 19.58 -25.28
CA LYS A 334 8.91 20.51 -24.85
C LYS A 334 9.74 19.96 -23.69
N LEU A 335 9.10 19.22 -22.77
CA LEU A 335 9.84 18.48 -21.72
C LEU A 335 10.72 17.43 -22.38
N SER A 336 10.21 16.75 -23.40
CA SER A 336 10.95 15.72 -24.11
C SER A 336 12.20 16.26 -24.83
N ASP A 337 12.11 17.46 -25.42
CA ASP A 337 13.27 18.13 -25.99
C ASP A 337 14.31 18.50 -24.92
N PHE A 338 13.86 18.90 -23.73
CA PHE A 338 14.73 19.15 -22.59
C PHE A 338 15.43 17.86 -22.11
N GLU A 339 14.67 16.78 -21.86
CA GLU A 339 15.20 15.50 -21.38
C GLU A 339 16.25 14.94 -22.35
N LYS A 340 15.99 15.00 -23.66
CA LYS A 340 16.96 14.57 -24.69
C LYS A 340 18.26 15.38 -24.63
N ARG A 341 18.19 16.71 -24.40
CA ARG A 341 19.40 17.53 -24.22
C ARG A 341 20.11 17.24 -22.90
N ALA A 342 19.34 16.95 -21.84
CA ALA A 342 19.90 16.60 -20.54
C ALA A 342 20.66 15.27 -20.58
N ASN A 343 20.10 14.25 -21.24
CA ASN A 343 20.72 12.92 -21.39
C ASN A 343 22.09 12.98 -22.08
N VAL A 344 22.28 13.85 -23.07
CA VAL A 344 23.58 14.05 -23.74
C VAL A 344 24.68 14.48 -22.77
N ARG A 345 24.34 15.06 -21.62
CA ARG A 345 25.31 15.58 -20.64
C ARG A 345 25.82 14.53 -19.65
N VAL A 346 25.23 13.33 -19.58
CA VAL A 346 25.40 12.43 -18.42
C VAL A 346 25.85 11.01 -18.78
N ILE A 347 26.69 10.89 -19.80
CA ILE A 347 27.27 9.60 -20.18
C ILE A 347 28.41 9.21 -19.24
N GLU A 348 28.09 8.35 -18.26
CA GLU A 348 28.86 7.25 -17.63
C GLU A 348 28.44 7.08 -16.16
N SER A 349 27.96 5.88 -15.74
CA SER A 349 28.14 5.21 -14.41
C SER A 349 27.00 4.24 -13.97
N GLY A 350 27.14 3.48 -12.84
CA GLY A 350 26.51 2.15 -12.53
C GLY A 350 25.68 1.91 -11.22
N ARG A 351 25.59 0.62 -10.76
CA ARG A 351 24.73 -0.17 -9.78
C ARG A 351 23.88 0.42 -8.59
N MET A 352 22.75 -0.23 -8.18
CA MET A 352 21.74 0.28 -7.21
C MET A 352 21.13 -0.72 -6.18
N ILE A 353 20.53 -0.19 -5.08
CA ILE A 353 19.69 -0.84 -4.04
C ILE A 353 18.20 -0.38 -4.15
N LEU A 354 17.22 -1.30 -4.05
CA LEU A 354 15.76 -1.02 -4.11
C LEU A 354 15.17 -0.49 -2.78
N GLN A 355 14.00 0.15 -2.81
CA GLN A 355 13.25 0.48 -1.58
C GLN A 355 12.79 -0.79 -0.85
N ASP A 356 12.81 -0.75 0.48
CA ASP A 356 12.19 -1.76 1.33
C ASP A 356 10.71 -1.97 0.97
N GLY A 357 10.30 -3.23 0.83
CA GLY A 357 8.94 -3.63 0.47
C GLY A 357 8.61 -3.64 -1.04
N CYS A 358 9.45 -3.06 -1.89
CA CYS A 358 9.30 -3.10 -3.35
C CYS A 358 9.41 -4.55 -3.89
N ASN A 359 10.44 -5.28 -3.45
CA ASN A 359 10.63 -6.70 -3.77
C ASN A 359 9.45 -7.56 -3.31
N ASN A 360 8.95 -7.34 -2.09
CA ASN A 360 7.84 -8.11 -1.54
C ASN A 360 6.56 -7.89 -2.36
N PHE A 361 6.29 -6.67 -2.80
CA PHE A 361 5.14 -6.35 -3.64
C PHE A 361 5.19 -7.06 -5.00
N PHE A 362 6.32 -6.96 -5.73
CA PHE A 362 6.46 -7.66 -7.01
C PHE A 362 6.46 -9.18 -6.85
N GLN A 363 7.07 -9.71 -5.79
CA GLN A 363 6.98 -11.14 -5.47
C GLN A 363 5.54 -11.56 -5.18
N SER A 364 4.75 -10.77 -4.45
CA SER A 364 3.35 -11.07 -4.17
C SER A 364 2.51 -11.11 -5.45
N ILE A 365 2.79 -10.25 -6.44
CA ILE A 365 2.12 -10.27 -7.75
C ILE A 365 2.56 -11.48 -8.58
N LEU A 366 3.87 -11.71 -8.72
CA LEU A 366 4.40 -12.76 -9.60
C LEU A 366 4.25 -14.19 -9.06
N LYS A 367 4.21 -14.37 -7.73
CA LYS A 367 4.03 -15.69 -7.09
C LYS A 367 2.56 -16.06 -6.86
N ASN A 368 1.64 -15.13 -7.07
CA ASN A 368 0.21 -15.42 -6.93
C ASN A 368 -0.28 -16.12 -8.19
N GLU A 369 -0.35 -17.46 -8.15
CA GLU A 369 -0.83 -18.29 -9.26
C GLU A 369 -2.29 -17.98 -9.67
N GLN A 370 -3.07 -17.33 -8.80
CA GLN A 370 -4.43 -16.89 -9.11
C GLN A 370 -4.48 -15.53 -9.81
N LEU A 371 -3.42 -14.72 -9.71
CA LEU A 371 -3.33 -13.42 -10.36
C LEU A 371 -2.72 -13.59 -11.75
N ASN A 372 -3.55 -13.50 -12.80
CA ASN A 372 -3.07 -13.52 -14.17
C ASN A 372 -2.51 -12.13 -14.52
N ALA A 373 -1.29 -11.81 -14.08
CA ALA A 373 -0.67 -10.49 -14.27
C ALA A 373 0.57 -10.53 -15.17
N ASP A 374 0.64 -9.63 -16.16
CA ASP A 374 1.87 -9.33 -16.91
C ASP A 374 2.46 -8.00 -16.42
N VAL A 375 3.74 -7.99 -16.05
CA VAL A 375 4.37 -6.86 -15.35
C VAL A 375 5.48 -6.26 -16.21
N HIS A 376 5.36 -4.96 -16.48
CA HIS A 376 6.31 -4.19 -17.28
C HIS A 376 6.91 -3.02 -16.49
N VAL A 377 8.22 -2.84 -16.62
CA VAL A 377 8.93 -1.67 -16.09
C VAL A 377 9.25 -0.75 -17.26
N LEU A 378 8.75 0.49 -17.20
CA LEU A 378 8.99 1.54 -18.19
C LEU A 378 9.66 2.71 -17.47
N SER A 379 10.93 2.98 -17.76
CA SER A 379 11.70 4.05 -17.11
C SER A 379 12.65 4.74 -18.09
N TYR A 380 12.97 5.99 -17.79
CA TYR A 380 13.96 6.81 -18.49
C TYR A 380 15.40 6.52 -18.04
N CYS A 381 15.59 5.58 -17.10
CA CYS A 381 16.91 5.19 -16.60
C CYS A 381 17.86 4.82 -17.76
N TRP A 382 19.10 5.28 -17.65
CA TRP A 382 20.15 5.07 -18.66
C TRP A 382 20.74 3.64 -18.67
N CYS A 383 20.37 2.80 -17.71
CA CYS A 383 20.97 1.48 -17.53
C CYS A 383 19.94 0.39 -17.26
N GLY A 384 19.60 -0.41 -18.27
CA GLY A 384 18.71 -1.56 -18.08
C GLY A 384 19.27 -2.64 -17.17
N ASP A 385 20.58 -2.85 -17.16
CA ASP A 385 21.22 -3.82 -16.27
C ASP A 385 21.19 -3.40 -14.80
N LEU A 386 21.13 -2.10 -14.52
CA LEU A 386 20.89 -1.57 -13.18
C LEU A 386 19.56 -2.09 -12.64
N ILE A 387 18.53 -1.94 -13.47
CA ILE A 387 17.14 -2.26 -13.15
C ILE A 387 16.99 -3.77 -13.01
N ARG A 388 17.48 -4.55 -13.97
CA ARG A 388 17.49 -6.02 -13.91
C ARG A 388 18.24 -6.52 -12.68
N SER A 389 19.45 -6.03 -12.43
CA SER A 389 20.24 -6.45 -11.26
C SER A 389 19.52 -6.14 -9.94
N ALA A 390 18.83 -5.01 -9.86
CA ALA A 390 18.07 -4.64 -8.68
C ALA A 390 16.94 -5.65 -8.42
N PHE A 391 16.18 -6.02 -9.45
CA PHE A 391 15.12 -7.03 -9.36
C PHE A 391 15.65 -8.46 -9.14
N SER A 392 16.72 -8.86 -9.83
CA SER A 392 17.38 -10.16 -9.63
C SER A 392 17.90 -10.33 -8.20
N SER A 393 18.44 -9.28 -7.58
CA SER A 393 18.84 -9.33 -6.16
C SER A 393 17.66 -9.58 -5.22
N GLY A 394 16.46 -9.24 -5.65
CA GLY A 394 15.19 -9.52 -5.00
C GLY A 394 14.52 -10.83 -5.43
N GLY A 395 15.18 -11.67 -6.24
CA GLY A 395 14.64 -12.94 -6.76
C GLY A 395 13.55 -12.78 -7.83
N LEU A 396 13.60 -11.71 -8.63
CA LEU A 396 12.60 -11.35 -9.65
C LEU A 396 13.21 -11.28 -11.06
N ASP A 397 13.62 -12.43 -11.61
CA ASP A 397 14.32 -12.50 -12.90
C ASP A 397 13.42 -12.40 -14.16
N VAL A 398 12.10 -12.33 -13.99
CA VAL A 398 11.10 -12.54 -15.08
C VAL A 398 10.43 -11.23 -15.55
N LEU A 399 10.89 -10.06 -15.10
CA LEU A 399 10.24 -8.79 -15.42
C LEU A 399 10.58 -8.27 -16.82
N ASN A 400 9.56 -7.76 -17.53
CA ASN A 400 9.73 -7.12 -18.83
C ASN A 400 10.22 -5.67 -18.66
N VAL A 401 11.52 -5.42 -18.85
CA VAL A 401 12.15 -4.10 -18.64
C VAL A 401 12.36 -3.37 -19.96
N HIS A 402 11.80 -2.16 -20.07
CA HIS A 402 11.82 -1.29 -21.26
C HIS A 402 12.48 0.05 -20.94
N VAL A 403 13.79 0.15 -21.20
CA VAL A 403 14.66 1.26 -20.76
C VAL A 403 15.85 1.40 -21.71
N ASN A 404 16.68 2.43 -21.52
CA ASN A 404 17.93 2.58 -22.26
C ASN A 404 18.97 1.53 -21.83
N GLU A 405 19.86 1.14 -22.72
CA GLU A 405 20.90 0.14 -22.44
C GLU A 405 22.29 0.72 -22.67
N PHE A 406 23.26 0.40 -21.82
CA PHE A 406 24.65 0.63 -22.15
C PHE A 406 25.13 -0.39 -23.19
N ILE A 407 26.04 0.05 -24.06
CA ILE A 407 26.81 -0.84 -24.92
C ILE A 407 28.06 -1.28 -24.14
N PHE A 408 28.33 -2.58 -24.19
CA PHE A 408 29.48 -3.18 -23.54
C PHE A 408 30.40 -3.80 -24.59
N GLU A 409 31.70 -3.58 -24.42
CA GLU A 409 32.74 -4.37 -25.05
C GLU A 409 33.39 -5.25 -23.97
N GLU A 410 33.28 -6.57 -24.15
CA GLU A 410 33.61 -7.57 -23.13
C GLU A 410 32.82 -7.34 -21.81
N ASN A 411 33.48 -6.78 -20.78
CA ASN A 411 32.92 -6.51 -19.44
C ASN A 411 32.99 -5.03 -19.05
N LEU A 412 33.40 -4.15 -19.97
CA LEU A 412 33.51 -2.71 -19.74
C LEU A 412 32.46 -1.99 -20.59
N SER A 413 31.72 -1.08 -19.95
CA SER A 413 30.83 -0.17 -20.69
C SER A 413 31.68 0.71 -21.60
N THR A 414 31.25 0.89 -22.85
CA THR A 414 31.89 1.82 -23.79
C THR A 414 31.50 3.28 -23.51
N GLY A 415 30.56 3.50 -22.58
CA GLY A 415 29.89 4.78 -22.38
C GLY A 415 28.73 5.01 -23.35
N GLU A 416 28.67 4.32 -24.49
CA GLU A 416 27.57 4.53 -25.44
C GLU A 416 26.24 3.98 -24.89
N ILE A 417 25.14 4.71 -25.15
CA ILE A 417 23.79 4.34 -24.72
C ILE A 417 22.93 4.04 -25.96
N VAL A 418 22.28 2.87 -25.95
CA VAL A 418 21.17 2.54 -26.86
C VAL A 418 19.90 3.19 -26.31
N ASN A 419 19.54 4.28 -26.95
CA ASN A 419 18.39 5.11 -26.61
C ASN A 419 17.07 4.43 -27.04
N LYS A 420 16.41 3.76 -26.10
CA LYS A 420 15.10 3.10 -26.33
C LYS A 420 13.94 3.87 -25.72
N VAL A 421 14.15 4.53 -24.59
CA VAL A 421 13.15 5.33 -23.86
C VAL A 421 13.85 6.55 -23.24
N GLU A 422 13.88 7.68 -23.94
CA GLU A 422 14.63 8.87 -23.49
C GLU A 422 13.75 9.97 -22.92
N CYS A 423 12.45 9.97 -23.27
CA CYS A 423 11.57 11.10 -22.98
C CYS A 423 10.09 10.70 -22.85
N PRO A 424 9.23 11.56 -22.24
CA PRO A 424 7.77 11.39 -22.16
C PRO A 424 7.10 10.79 -23.40
N ILE A 425 7.49 11.26 -24.58
CA ILE A 425 6.92 10.79 -25.85
C ILE A 425 7.36 9.35 -26.18
N ASP A 426 8.61 8.98 -25.94
CA ASP A 426 9.09 7.63 -26.21
C ASP A 426 8.40 6.61 -25.28
N LYS A 427 8.21 6.97 -24.00
CA LYS A 427 7.55 6.09 -23.02
C LYS A 427 6.11 5.76 -23.39
N VAL A 428 5.35 6.77 -23.84
CA VAL A 428 3.95 6.55 -24.27
C VAL A 428 3.86 5.77 -25.58
N GLN A 429 4.85 5.93 -26.48
CA GLN A 429 4.94 5.13 -27.71
C GLN A 429 5.22 3.65 -27.40
N VAL A 430 6.16 3.36 -26.50
CA VAL A 430 6.45 1.99 -26.06
C VAL A 430 5.24 1.39 -25.35
N PHE A 431 4.62 2.13 -24.43
CA PHE A 431 3.38 1.73 -23.77
C PHE A 431 2.29 1.34 -24.78
N SER A 432 2.04 2.21 -25.77
CA SER A 432 1.05 1.95 -26.84
C SER A 432 1.36 0.70 -27.64
N LYS A 433 2.65 0.45 -27.94
CA LYS A 433 3.11 -0.75 -28.67
C LYS A 433 2.94 -2.03 -27.86
N ILE A 434 3.14 -1.99 -26.54
CA ILE A 434 2.89 -3.15 -25.67
C ILE A 434 1.40 -3.46 -25.66
N LEU A 435 0.55 -2.45 -25.47
CA LEU A 435 -0.90 -2.64 -25.46
C LEU A 435 -1.46 -3.22 -26.76
N SER A 436 -0.96 -2.78 -27.92
CA SER A 436 -1.40 -3.31 -29.21
C SER A 436 -0.96 -4.76 -29.47
N ASN A 437 0.07 -5.25 -28.78
CA ASN A 437 0.48 -6.65 -28.84
C ASN A 437 -0.33 -7.54 -27.89
N CYS A 438 -0.90 -6.99 -26.83
CA CYS A 438 -1.69 -7.73 -25.84
C CYS A 438 -3.17 -7.91 -26.22
N SER A 439 -3.68 -7.14 -27.20
CA SER A 439 -5.12 -6.97 -27.49
C SER A 439 -5.86 -8.19 -28.07
N ASN A 440 -5.20 -9.34 -28.27
CA ASN A 440 -5.81 -10.52 -28.91
C ASN A 440 -6.44 -11.54 -27.94
N ASP A 441 -6.22 -11.45 -26.62
CA ASP A 441 -6.79 -12.41 -25.65
C ASP A 441 -7.33 -11.70 -24.38
N LYS A 442 -8.66 -11.73 -24.18
CA LYS A 442 -9.44 -11.20 -23.04
C LYS A 442 -9.35 -9.68 -22.81
N LYS A 443 -10.32 -9.12 -22.05
CA LYS A 443 -10.35 -7.70 -21.63
C LYS A 443 -9.18 -7.43 -20.67
N ASN A 444 -8.01 -7.09 -21.21
CA ASN A 444 -6.86 -6.70 -20.41
C ASN A 444 -7.13 -5.37 -19.70
N LEU A 445 -7.06 -5.37 -18.37
CA LEU A 445 -7.16 -4.15 -17.57
C LEU A 445 -5.76 -3.59 -17.33
N THR A 446 -5.51 -2.37 -17.82
CA THR A 446 -4.18 -1.76 -17.76
C THR A 446 -4.06 -0.87 -16.53
N VAL A 447 -3.05 -1.13 -15.71
CA VAL A 447 -2.72 -0.33 -14.53
C VAL A 447 -1.37 0.32 -14.78
N HIS A 448 -1.28 1.65 -14.74
CA HIS A 448 0.00 2.36 -14.81
C HIS A 448 0.27 3.13 -13.54
N MET A 449 1.51 3.04 -13.05
CA MET A 449 1.97 3.72 -11.85
C MET A 449 3.17 4.61 -12.15
N GLY A 450 3.07 5.86 -11.70
CA GLY A 450 4.14 6.85 -11.81
C GLY A 450 4.02 7.92 -10.73
N ASP A 451 4.89 8.92 -10.78
CA ASP A 451 5.07 9.89 -9.70
C ASP A 451 5.47 11.30 -10.20
N THR A 452 5.86 11.40 -11.47
CA THR A 452 6.40 12.63 -12.07
C THR A 452 5.61 13.10 -13.29
N ALA A 453 5.82 14.35 -13.72
CA ALA A 453 5.14 14.92 -14.88
C ALA A 453 5.43 14.16 -16.19
N SER A 454 6.57 13.46 -16.28
CA SER A 454 6.95 12.66 -17.45
C SER A 454 6.13 11.36 -17.59
N ASP A 455 5.41 10.95 -16.54
CA ASP A 455 4.52 9.79 -16.53
C ASP A 455 3.11 10.13 -17.03
N LEU A 456 2.75 11.42 -17.11
CA LEU A 456 1.37 11.88 -17.36
C LEU A 456 0.74 11.24 -18.59
N LEU A 457 1.47 11.12 -19.69
CA LEU A 457 0.91 10.55 -20.93
C LEU A 457 0.61 9.05 -20.78
N CYS A 458 1.50 8.29 -20.15
CA CYS A 458 1.31 6.86 -19.91
C CYS A 458 0.19 6.62 -18.89
N LEU A 459 0.19 7.39 -17.79
CA LEU A 459 -0.88 7.40 -16.82
C LEU A 459 -2.21 7.63 -17.53
N LEU A 460 -2.37 8.72 -18.27
CA LEU A 460 -3.63 9.09 -18.91
C LEU A 460 -4.11 8.07 -19.95
N GLN A 461 -3.21 7.34 -20.59
CA GLN A 461 -3.58 6.30 -21.56
C GLN A 461 -4.00 4.97 -20.90
N ALA A 462 -3.58 4.72 -19.65
CA ALA A 462 -3.99 3.54 -18.91
C ALA A 462 -5.47 3.61 -18.46
N ALA A 463 -6.06 2.44 -18.23
CA ALA A 463 -7.42 2.29 -17.72
C ALA A 463 -7.47 2.69 -16.24
N ILE A 464 -6.52 2.19 -15.43
CA ILE A 464 -6.30 2.56 -14.04
C ILE A 464 -4.96 3.28 -13.92
N ARG A 465 -4.96 4.42 -13.21
CA ARG A 465 -3.85 5.36 -13.19
C ARG A 465 -3.53 5.72 -11.75
N ILE A 466 -2.46 5.15 -11.22
CA ILE A 466 -2.12 5.33 -9.81
C ILE A 466 -0.88 6.20 -9.72
N VAL A 467 -0.93 7.18 -8.83
CA VAL A 467 0.16 8.11 -8.59
C VAL A 467 0.60 7.99 -7.13
N LEU A 468 1.80 7.46 -6.92
CA LEU A 468 2.39 7.36 -5.59
C LEU A 468 3.06 8.68 -5.24
N ASN A 469 2.62 9.33 -4.16
CA ASN A 469 3.22 10.57 -3.66
C ASN A 469 3.47 11.62 -4.76
N PRO A 470 2.41 12.09 -5.45
CA PRO A 470 2.52 12.99 -6.61
C PRO A 470 3.43 14.20 -6.34
N SER A 471 4.45 14.37 -7.19
CA SER A 471 5.35 15.52 -7.16
C SER A 471 4.61 16.85 -7.38
N SER A 472 5.22 17.96 -6.92
CA SER A 472 4.65 19.30 -7.09
C SER A 472 4.50 19.68 -8.56
N SER A 473 5.50 19.36 -9.39
CA SER A 473 5.49 19.59 -10.83
C SER A 473 4.39 18.79 -11.52
N LEU A 474 4.21 17.51 -11.18
CA LEU A 474 3.10 16.68 -11.67
C LEU A 474 1.74 17.31 -11.39
N LYS A 475 1.49 17.74 -10.14
CA LYS A 475 0.23 18.41 -9.77
C LYS A 475 0.04 19.72 -10.52
N ARG A 476 1.08 20.54 -10.61
CA ARG A 476 1.03 21.84 -11.31
C ARG A 476 0.67 21.66 -12.77
N VAL A 477 1.40 20.82 -13.50
CA VAL A 477 1.16 20.53 -14.91
C VAL A 477 -0.20 19.86 -15.10
N GLY A 478 -0.50 18.80 -14.35
CA GLY A 478 -1.79 18.10 -14.46
C GLY A 478 -2.97 19.04 -14.26
N ASN A 479 -3.01 19.80 -13.16
CA ASN A 479 -4.08 20.74 -12.87
C ASN A 479 -4.19 21.84 -13.94
N HIS A 480 -3.07 22.26 -14.54
CA HIS A 480 -3.07 23.27 -15.59
C HIS A 480 -3.82 22.81 -16.84
N PHE A 481 -3.75 21.51 -17.15
CA PHE A 481 -4.39 20.89 -18.30
C PHE A 481 -5.69 20.14 -17.93
N GLY A 482 -6.29 20.45 -16.78
CA GLY A 482 -7.59 19.93 -16.37
C GLY A 482 -7.58 18.49 -15.86
N VAL A 483 -6.41 17.95 -15.47
CA VAL A 483 -6.30 16.65 -14.80
C VAL A 483 -6.72 16.79 -13.34
N SER A 484 -7.57 15.88 -12.88
CA SER A 484 -8.00 15.78 -11.47
C SER A 484 -7.24 14.69 -10.73
N PHE A 485 -6.81 15.00 -9.51
CA PHE A 485 -6.13 14.07 -8.62
C PHE A 485 -7.06 13.73 -7.46
N ILE A 486 -7.44 12.45 -7.36
CA ILE A 486 -8.43 11.97 -6.37
C ILE A 486 -7.80 10.83 -5.58
N PRO A 487 -7.99 10.72 -4.26
CA PRO A 487 -7.52 9.55 -3.52
C PRO A 487 -8.09 8.25 -4.09
N LEU A 488 -7.29 7.19 -4.15
CA LEU A 488 -7.65 5.95 -4.83
C LEU A 488 -8.91 5.29 -4.26
N PHE A 489 -9.01 5.13 -2.94
CA PHE A 489 -10.16 4.49 -2.30
C PHE A 489 -11.50 5.19 -2.60
N PRO A 490 -11.66 6.51 -2.38
CA PRO A 490 -12.85 7.24 -2.84
C PRO A 490 -13.16 7.08 -4.33
N GLY A 491 -12.11 7.06 -5.15
CA GLY A 491 -12.23 6.79 -6.58
C GLY A 491 -12.86 5.44 -6.90
N ILE A 492 -12.46 4.38 -6.20
CA ILE A 492 -12.99 3.03 -6.36
C ILE A 492 -14.43 2.94 -5.86
N VAL A 493 -14.75 3.55 -4.72
CA VAL A 493 -16.11 3.58 -4.17
C VAL A 493 -17.07 4.23 -5.17
N GLU A 494 -16.69 5.36 -5.77
CA GLU A 494 -17.50 6.03 -6.80
C GLU A 494 -17.66 5.15 -8.05
N LYS A 495 -16.59 4.48 -8.48
CA LYS A 495 -16.66 3.52 -9.59
C LYS A 495 -17.59 2.35 -9.31
N GLN A 496 -17.62 1.85 -8.07
CA GLN A 496 -18.54 0.82 -7.65
C GLN A 496 -20.00 1.30 -7.67
N LYS A 497 -20.27 2.57 -7.28
CA LYS A 497 -21.61 3.18 -7.41
C LYS A 497 -22.08 3.20 -8.87
N ILE A 498 -21.22 3.68 -9.78
CA ILE A 498 -21.51 3.74 -11.22
C ILE A 498 -21.76 2.34 -11.79
N PHE A 499 -20.92 1.36 -11.43
CA PHE A 499 -21.05 -0.03 -11.88
C PHE A 499 -22.39 -0.63 -11.44
N ALA A 500 -22.80 -0.43 -10.19
CA ALA A 500 -24.06 -0.94 -9.68
C ALA A 500 -25.30 -0.28 -10.31
N ALA A 501 -25.19 0.96 -10.80
CA ALA A 501 -26.27 1.67 -11.48
C ALA A 501 -26.57 1.12 -12.90
N GLY A 502 -25.78 0.16 -13.40
CA GLY A 502 -25.98 -0.43 -14.73
C GLY A 502 -25.63 0.52 -15.88
N GLU A 503 -24.88 1.59 -15.60
CA GLU A 503 -24.32 2.47 -16.63
C GLU A 503 -23.25 1.70 -17.39
N ASP A 504 -23.62 1.22 -18.58
CA ASP A 504 -22.81 0.39 -19.47
C ASP A 504 -21.56 1.17 -19.92
N SER A 505 -20.46 1.00 -19.22
CA SER A 505 -19.13 1.36 -19.71
C SER A 505 -18.09 0.55 -18.97
N SER A 506 -17.03 0.12 -19.67
CA SER A 506 -15.78 -0.30 -19.06
C SER A 506 -15.44 0.63 -17.89
N CYS A 507 -15.56 0.11 -16.66
CA CYS A 507 -15.50 0.90 -15.42
C CYS A 507 -14.23 1.80 -15.36
N TRP A 508 -13.20 1.38 -16.08
CA TRP A 508 -11.94 2.04 -16.26
C TRP A 508 -11.74 2.39 -17.75
N ASN A 509 -11.93 3.67 -18.09
CA ASN A 509 -11.70 4.19 -19.44
C ASN A 509 -10.41 4.99 -19.49
N GLY A 510 -9.57 4.72 -20.50
CA GLY A 510 -8.46 5.57 -20.91
C GLY A 510 -8.89 7.03 -21.13
N LEU A 511 -7.98 7.98 -20.95
CA LEU A 511 -8.15 9.42 -21.23
C LEU A 511 -9.29 10.12 -20.47
N SER A 512 -9.64 9.68 -19.25
CA SER A 512 -10.70 10.34 -18.46
C SER A 512 -10.25 11.61 -17.72
N GLY A 513 -8.96 11.98 -17.79
CA GLY A 513 -8.42 13.13 -17.05
C GLY A 513 -8.36 12.95 -15.53
N VAL A 514 -8.69 11.77 -14.99
CA VAL A 514 -8.63 11.47 -13.55
C VAL A 514 -7.42 10.60 -13.25
N LEU A 515 -6.63 10.98 -12.25
CA LEU A 515 -5.51 10.22 -11.69
C LEU A 515 -5.78 9.90 -10.22
N TYR A 516 -5.50 8.67 -9.81
CA TYR A 516 -5.74 8.21 -8.45
C TYR A 516 -4.49 8.31 -7.61
N THR A 517 -4.51 9.10 -6.56
CA THR A 517 -3.36 9.29 -5.68
C THR A 517 -3.38 8.31 -4.53
N VAL A 518 -2.21 7.77 -4.20
CA VAL A 518 -1.98 6.93 -3.03
C VAL A 518 -0.86 7.49 -2.18
N SER A 519 -0.98 7.32 -0.87
CA SER A 519 0.00 7.75 0.13
C SER A 519 0.98 6.65 0.50
N SER A 520 0.63 5.39 0.20
CA SER A 520 1.45 4.23 0.52
C SER A 520 1.36 3.13 -0.54
N ARG A 521 2.39 2.29 -0.62
CA ARG A 521 2.37 1.06 -1.43
C ARG A 521 1.37 0.03 -0.94
N ALA A 522 0.99 0.09 0.34
CA ALA A 522 -0.02 -0.79 0.91
C ALA A 522 -1.37 -0.61 0.20
N GLU A 523 -1.74 0.63 -0.14
CA GLU A 523 -2.97 0.92 -0.90
C GLU A 523 -2.93 0.33 -2.31
N ILE A 524 -1.79 0.44 -3.00
CA ILE A 524 -1.58 -0.15 -4.32
C ILE A 524 -1.73 -1.68 -4.25
N HIS A 525 -1.08 -2.28 -3.25
CA HIS A 525 -1.08 -3.72 -3.04
C HIS A 525 -2.48 -4.22 -2.68
N ALA A 526 -3.15 -3.53 -1.76
CA ALA A 526 -4.52 -3.80 -1.37
C ALA A 526 -5.49 -3.66 -2.55
N PHE A 527 -5.30 -2.66 -3.41
CA PHE A 527 -6.11 -2.50 -4.61
C PHE A 527 -5.89 -3.62 -5.62
N ILE A 528 -4.64 -4.01 -5.93
CA ILE A 528 -4.35 -5.02 -6.94
C ILE A 528 -4.70 -6.44 -6.47
N LEU A 529 -4.41 -6.75 -5.20
CA LEU A 529 -4.60 -8.10 -4.66
C LEU A 529 -5.87 -8.27 -3.84
N GLY A 530 -6.52 -7.18 -3.41
CA GLY A 530 -7.76 -7.25 -2.65
C GLY A 530 -9.02 -7.11 -3.50
N SER A 531 -8.89 -6.71 -4.77
CA SER A 531 -10.01 -6.54 -5.72
C SER A 531 -10.46 -7.84 -6.38
#